data_AF-A0A640Y8R5-F1
#
_entry.id   AF-A0A640Y8R5-F1
#
_cell.length_a   1.000
_cell.length_b   1.000
_cell.length_c   1.000
_cell.angle_alpha   90.00
_cell.angle_beta   90.00
_cell.angle_gamma   90.00
#
_symmetry.space_group_name_H-M   'P 1'
#
loop_
_entity.id
_entity.type
_entity.pdbx_description
1 polymer ?
#
loop_
_entity_poly.entity_id
_entity_poly.type
_entity_poly.pdbx_seq_one_letter_code
_entity_poly.pdbx_strand_id
1 'polypeptide(L)'
;LAKVDVDSNQGLAARFGIQGIPAVKAFRDGRVAAEFTGAIPPAQVAAFFDGIVPTEADRLAEADDEESLRRALELDPAQLDAAVKLARLLIANGEGDEARVALERFPDDFTASGLLARLELDAEDAAAPALVAWDDGDHGRALELLQDEIATAGDPGRIDLLRRVMVAIFTELGPGSELAREHRRRLSLAIT
;
A
#
# COMPACT_ATOMS: atom_id res chain seq x y z
N LEU A 1 -18.43 -12.52 -13.80
CA LEU A 1 -19.77 -12.52 -13.16
C LEU A 1 -20.09 -13.93 -12.66
N ALA A 2 -20.35 -14.09 -11.36
CA ALA A 2 -20.78 -15.36 -10.81
C ALA A 2 -22.31 -15.36 -10.65
N LYS A 3 -22.98 -16.40 -11.13
CA LYS A 3 -24.42 -16.60 -10.95
C LYS A 3 -24.63 -17.58 -9.80
N VAL A 4 -25.47 -17.22 -8.85
CA VAL A 4 -25.82 -18.06 -7.70
C VAL A 4 -27.31 -18.34 -7.73
N ASP A 5 -27.68 -19.62 -7.61
CA ASP A 5 -29.05 -20.07 -7.42
C ASP A 5 -29.41 -19.99 -5.93
N VAL A 6 -30.38 -19.15 -5.57
CA VAL A 6 -30.76 -18.91 -4.17
C VAL A 6 -31.57 -20.07 -3.57
N ASP A 7 -32.30 -20.83 -4.40
CA ASP A 7 -33.11 -21.96 -3.96
C ASP A 7 -32.22 -23.13 -3.53
N SER A 8 -31.11 -23.31 -4.26
CA SER A 8 -30.08 -24.30 -3.95
C SER A 8 -29.10 -23.84 -2.87
N ASN A 9 -29.04 -22.54 -2.55
CA ASN A 9 -28.06 -21.94 -1.63
C ASN A 9 -28.73 -21.08 -0.55
N GLN A 10 -29.80 -21.57 0.09
CA GLN A 10 -30.61 -20.78 1.03
C GLN A 10 -29.82 -20.18 2.19
N GLY A 11 -28.83 -20.90 2.73
CA GLY A 11 -27.96 -20.37 3.79
C GLY A 11 -27.12 -19.17 3.34
N LEU A 12 -26.66 -19.18 2.07
CA LEU A 12 -25.93 -18.07 1.46
C LEU A 12 -26.87 -16.88 1.19
N ALA A 13 -28.08 -17.17 0.70
CA ALA A 13 -29.12 -16.17 0.48
C ALA A 13 -29.50 -15.46 1.79
N ALA A 14 -29.69 -16.22 2.88
CA ALA A 14 -29.96 -15.67 4.21
C ALA A 14 -28.77 -14.84 4.72
N ARG A 15 -27.54 -15.35 4.59
CA ARG A 15 -26.32 -14.65 5.01
C ARG A 15 -26.17 -13.28 4.34
N PHE A 16 -26.52 -13.17 3.07
CA PHE A 16 -26.42 -11.92 2.31
C PHE A 16 -27.74 -11.13 2.23
N GLY A 17 -28.75 -11.52 3.00
CA GLY A 17 -30.01 -10.79 3.11
C GLY A 17 -30.78 -10.69 1.79
N ILE A 18 -30.79 -11.74 0.97
CA ILE A 18 -31.52 -11.73 -0.29
C ILE A 18 -33.02 -11.83 -0.02
N GLN A 19 -33.74 -10.73 -0.21
CA GLN A 19 -35.19 -10.61 0.02
C GLN A 19 -36.02 -10.54 -1.28
N GLY A 20 -35.37 -10.35 -2.42
CA GLY A 20 -36.00 -10.30 -3.73
C GLY A 20 -35.02 -10.70 -4.83
N ILE A 21 -35.54 -11.22 -5.94
CA ILE A 21 -34.74 -11.63 -7.12
C ILE A 21 -35.21 -10.89 -8.38
N PRO A 22 -34.30 -10.52 -9.31
CA PRO A 22 -32.85 -10.68 -9.22
C PRO A 22 -32.21 -9.74 -8.18
N ALA A 23 -31.17 -10.20 -7.49
CA ALA A 23 -30.33 -9.38 -6.63
C ALA A 23 -28.89 -9.45 -7.12
N VAL A 24 -28.23 -8.31 -7.25
CA VAL A 24 -26.84 -8.19 -7.68
C VAL A 24 -26.04 -7.55 -6.55
N LYS A 25 -24.95 -8.21 -6.15
CA LYS A 25 -24.00 -7.71 -5.16
C LYS A 25 -22.61 -7.70 -5.79
N ALA A 26 -21.94 -6.56 -5.74
CA ALA A 26 -20.55 -6.39 -6.11
C ALA A 26 -19.66 -6.59 -4.89
N PHE A 27 -18.58 -7.34 -5.04
CA PHE A 27 -17.64 -7.62 -3.97
C PHE A 27 -16.27 -7.03 -4.31
N ARG A 28 -15.65 -6.35 -3.35
CA ARG A 28 -14.25 -5.87 -3.38
C ARG A 28 -13.60 -6.21 -2.05
N ASP A 29 -12.41 -6.82 -2.08
CA ASP A 29 -11.66 -7.24 -0.89
C ASP A 29 -12.48 -8.09 0.10
N GLY A 30 -13.30 -9.00 -0.45
CA GLY A 30 -14.15 -9.91 0.33
C GLY A 30 -15.37 -9.24 0.99
N ARG A 31 -15.59 -7.94 0.78
CA ARG A 31 -16.74 -7.18 1.31
C ARG A 31 -17.67 -6.76 0.19
N VAL A 32 -18.95 -6.54 0.51
CA VAL A 32 -19.92 -6.00 -0.45
C VAL A 32 -19.61 -4.51 -0.66
N ALA A 33 -19.27 -4.14 -1.89
CA ALA A 33 -18.93 -2.77 -2.29
C ALA A 33 -20.13 -1.98 -2.79
N ALA A 34 -21.05 -2.66 -3.50
CA ALA A 34 -22.28 -2.07 -4.01
C ALA A 34 -23.34 -3.16 -4.23
N GLU A 35 -24.61 -2.81 -4.22
CA GLU A 35 -25.69 -3.75 -4.53
C GLU A 35 -26.93 -3.08 -5.12
N PHE A 36 -27.74 -3.87 -5.83
CA PHE A 36 -29.11 -3.51 -6.18
C PHE A 36 -30.01 -4.75 -6.21
N THR A 37 -31.31 -4.54 -6.03
CA THR A 37 -32.34 -5.59 -6.10
C THR A 37 -33.44 -5.18 -7.07
N GLY A 38 -33.94 -6.14 -7.84
CA GLY A 38 -34.94 -5.94 -8.88
C GLY A 38 -34.33 -5.60 -10.24
N ALA A 39 -35.20 -5.52 -11.24
CA ALA A 39 -34.80 -5.09 -12.57
C ALA A 39 -34.65 -3.56 -12.60
N ILE A 40 -33.46 -3.08 -12.98
CA ILE A 40 -33.16 -1.66 -13.17
C ILE A 40 -32.85 -1.37 -14.65
N PRO A 41 -33.02 -0.13 -15.14
CA PRO A 41 -32.70 0.25 -16.51
C PRO A 41 -31.21 0.02 -16.88
N PRO A 42 -30.88 -0.29 -18.15
CA PRO A 42 -29.49 -0.53 -18.58
C PRO A 42 -28.51 0.59 -18.23
N ALA A 43 -28.94 1.86 -18.29
CA ALA A 43 -28.10 2.99 -17.91
C ALA A 43 -27.72 2.96 -16.42
N GLN A 44 -28.62 2.50 -15.54
CA GLN A 44 -28.32 2.35 -14.11
C GLN A 44 -27.41 1.14 -13.86
N VAL A 45 -27.55 0.08 -14.65
CA VAL A 45 -26.62 -1.07 -14.62
C VAL A 45 -25.20 -0.62 -15.01
N ALA A 46 -25.07 0.17 -16.08
CA ALA A 46 -23.76 0.70 -16.50
C ALA A 46 -23.13 1.57 -15.41
N ALA A 47 -23.87 2.55 -14.87
CA ALA A 47 -23.39 3.40 -13.79
C ALA A 47 -23.01 2.62 -12.52
N PHE A 48 -23.72 1.53 -12.22
CA PHE A 48 -23.37 0.63 -11.13
C PHE A 48 -22.00 -0.03 -11.36
N PHE A 49 -21.73 -0.51 -12.58
CA PHE A 49 -20.43 -1.10 -12.92
C PHE A 49 -19.31 -0.07 -12.96
N ASP A 50 -19.56 1.12 -13.51
CA ASP A 50 -18.57 2.19 -13.60
C ASP A 50 -18.07 2.62 -12.20
N GLY A 51 -18.91 2.53 -11.17
CA GLY A 51 -18.54 2.84 -9.79
C GLY A 51 -17.76 1.74 -9.04
N ILE A 52 -17.62 0.54 -9.61
CA ILE A 52 -16.97 -0.61 -8.94
C ILE A 52 -15.80 -1.20 -9.71
N VAL A 53 -15.72 -0.96 -11.02
CA VAL A 53 -14.61 -1.42 -11.84
C VAL A 53 -13.39 -0.53 -11.56
N PRO A 54 -12.17 -1.08 -11.47
CA PRO A 54 -10.95 -0.28 -11.37
C PRO A 54 -10.91 0.79 -12.45
N THR A 55 -10.56 2.01 -12.04
CA THR A 55 -10.35 3.11 -12.96
C THR A 55 -9.15 2.81 -13.88
N GLU A 56 -8.96 3.62 -14.92
CA GLU A 56 -7.72 3.54 -15.71
C GLU A 56 -6.49 3.80 -14.84
N ALA A 57 -6.56 4.76 -13.91
CA ALA A 57 -5.47 5.04 -12.98
C ALA A 57 -5.15 3.84 -12.08
N ASP A 58 -6.18 3.16 -11.56
CA ASP A 58 -5.98 1.94 -10.75
C ASP A 58 -5.30 0.84 -11.56
N ARG A 59 -5.72 0.61 -12.81
CA ARG A 59 -5.12 -0.42 -13.67
C ARG A 59 -3.69 -0.11 -14.05
N LEU A 60 -3.37 1.16 -14.28
CA LEU A 60 -2.00 1.60 -14.56
C LEU A 60 -1.12 1.53 -13.31
N ALA A 61 -1.68 1.76 -12.11
CA ALA A 61 -0.96 1.62 -10.84
C ALA A 61 -0.54 0.16 -10.55
N GLU A 62 -1.23 -0.82 -11.12
CA GLU A 62 -0.84 -2.24 -11.03
C GLU A 62 0.43 -2.57 -11.83
N ALA A 63 0.81 -1.75 -12.82
CA ALA A 63 2.02 -1.95 -13.60
C ALA A 63 3.30 -1.71 -12.77
N ASP A 64 4.43 -2.17 -13.30
CA ASP A 64 5.76 -2.05 -12.68
C ASP A 64 6.74 -1.25 -13.57
N ASP A 65 6.20 -0.45 -14.50
CA ASP A 65 6.98 0.41 -15.39
C ASP A 65 6.68 1.90 -15.16
N GLU A 66 7.71 2.72 -15.37
CA GLU A 66 7.70 4.15 -15.07
C GLU A 66 6.66 4.94 -15.89
N GLU A 67 6.45 4.56 -17.16
CA GLU A 67 5.51 5.24 -18.06
C GLU A 67 4.06 5.08 -17.56
N SER A 68 3.67 3.84 -17.28
CA SER A 68 2.35 3.52 -16.73
C SER A 68 2.11 4.22 -15.39
N LEU A 69 3.09 4.20 -14.49
CA LEU A 69 2.95 4.80 -13.16
C LEU A 69 2.85 6.33 -13.22
N ARG A 70 3.63 7.00 -14.09
CA ARG A 70 3.46 8.44 -14.32
C ARG A 70 2.08 8.73 -14.90
N ARG A 71 1.62 7.94 -15.86
CA ARG A 71 0.28 8.11 -16.44
C ARG A 71 -0.84 7.90 -15.41
N ALA A 72 -0.68 6.95 -14.49
CA ALA A 72 -1.61 6.76 -13.38
C ALA A 72 -1.72 8.04 -12.53
N LEU A 73 -0.59 8.67 -12.20
CA LEU A 73 -0.55 9.90 -11.39
C LEU A 73 -1.02 11.16 -12.14
N GLU A 74 -0.94 11.17 -13.47
CA GLU A 74 -1.58 12.21 -14.29
C GLU A 74 -3.10 12.12 -14.24
N LEU A 75 -3.64 10.89 -14.26
CA LEU A 75 -5.07 10.63 -14.21
C LEU A 75 -5.63 10.81 -12.79
N ASP A 76 -4.89 10.37 -11.79
CA ASP A 76 -5.21 10.50 -10.37
C ASP A 76 -3.95 10.85 -9.55
N PRO A 77 -3.74 12.15 -9.25
CA PRO A 77 -2.68 12.63 -8.37
C PRO A 77 -2.65 12.03 -6.96
N ALA A 78 -3.76 11.46 -6.49
CA ALA A 78 -3.91 10.86 -5.16
C ALA A 78 -3.73 9.33 -5.16
N GLN A 79 -3.29 8.75 -6.28
CA GLN A 79 -3.05 7.32 -6.38
C GLN A 79 -1.75 6.91 -5.67
N LEU A 80 -1.87 6.54 -4.38
CA LEU A 80 -0.74 6.21 -3.51
C LEU A 80 0.12 5.06 -4.04
N ASP A 81 -0.51 3.96 -4.50
CA ASP A 81 0.22 2.78 -4.95
C ASP A 81 1.13 3.11 -6.14
N ALA A 82 0.62 3.93 -7.08
CA ALA A 82 1.41 4.41 -8.21
C ALA A 82 2.57 5.30 -7.75
N ALA A 83 2.33 6.22 -6.82
CA ALA A 83 3.36 7.11 -6.28
C ALA A 83 4.49 6.36 -5.57
N VAL A 84 4.15 5.38 -4.74
CA VAL A 84 5.12 4.55 -4.02
C VAL A 84 5.96 3.72 -4.99
N LYS A 85 5.32 3.04 -5.95
CA LYS A 85 6.02 2.25 -6.97
C LYS A 85 6.94 3.13 -7.82
N LEU A 86 6.45 4.28 -8.28
CA LEU A 86 7.23 5.22 -9.08
C LEU A 86 8.44 5.72 -8.28
N ALA A 87 8.24 6.13 -7.03
CA ALA A 87 9.32 6.60 -6.19
C ALA A 87 10.41 5.55 -5.98
N ARG A 88 10.06 4.26 -5.86
CA ARG A 88 11.04 3.18 -5.78
C ARG A 88 11.89 3.04 -7.05
N LEU A 89 11.27 3.13 -8.23
CA LEU A 89 12.00 3.12 -9.51
C LEU A 89 12.94 4.34 -9.63
N LEU A 90 12.43 5.53 -9.31
CA LEU A 90 13.20 6.77 -9.34
C LEU A 90 14.39 6.72 -8.37
N ILE A 91 14.19 6.20 -7.15
CA ILE A 91 15.27 5.99 -6.17
C ILE A 91 16.33 5.04 -6.73
N ALA A 92 15.93 3.92 -7.34
CA ALA A 92 16.86 2.96 -7.93
C ALA A 92 17.66 3.57 -9.10
N ASN A 93 17.07 4.53 -9.81
CA ASN A 93 17.72 5.25 -10.90
C ASN A 93 18.56 6.46 -10.44
N GLY A 94 18.58 6.78 -9.14
CA GLY A 94 19.28 7.95 -8.59
C GLY A 94 18.51 9.27 -8.74
N GLU A 95 17.23 9.22 -9.11
CA GLU A 95 16.35 10.37 -9.34
C GLU A 95 15.57 10.75 -8.06
N GLY A 96 16.30 10.90 -6.95
CA GLY A 96 15.71 11.06 -5.61
C GLY A 96 14.86 12.33 -5.43
N ASP A 97 15.15 13.41 -6.14
CA ASP A 97 14.36 14.64 -6.06
C ASP A 97 12.98 14.47 -6.68
N GLU A 98 12.86 13.75 -7.80
CA GLU A 98 11.57 13.46 -8.42
C GLU A 98 10.77 12.45 -7.57
N ALA A 99 11.45 11.46 -6.99
CA ALA A 99 10.86 10.55 -6.01
C ALA A 99 10.26 11.30 -4.81
N ARG A 100 10.98 12.29 -4.27
CA ARG A 100 10.50 13.14 -3.18
C ARG A 100 9.21 13.86 -3.54
N VAL A 101 9.17 14.50 -4.71
CA VAL A 101 8.00 15.24 -5.20
C VAL A 101 6.77 14.34 -5.33
N ALA A 102 6.94 13.09 -5.78
CA ALA A 102 5.85 12.13 -5.87
C ALA A 102 5.29 11.76 -4.48
N LEU A 103 6.16 11.61 -3.47
CA LEU A 103 5.80 11.14 -2.13
C LEU A 103 5.27 12.24 -1.19
N GLU A 104 5.70 13.49 -1.36
CA GLU A 104 5.28 14.64 -0.51
C GLU A 104 3.76 14.89 -0.51
N ARG A 105 3.04 14.32 -1.49
CA ARG A 105 1.58 14.35 -1.57
C ARG A 105 0.88 13.48 -0.53
N PHE A 106 1.61 12.59 0.13
CA PHE A 106 1.09 11.59 1.06
C PHE A 106 1.72 11.73 2.46
N PRO A 107 1.57 12.89 3.14
CA PRO A 107 2.26 13.15 4.41
C PRO A 107 1.83 12.23 5.57
N ASP A 108 0.62 11.69 5.50
CA ASP A 108 0.03 10.81 6.52
C ASP A 108 0.28 9.31 6.24
N ASP A 109 0.89 8.96 5.11
CA ASP A 109 1.19 7.58 4.77
C ASP A 109 2.57 7.14 5.30
N PHE A 110 2.60 5.99 5.98
CA PHE A 110 3.82 5.48 6.59
C PHE A 110 4.86 4.99 5.58
N THR A 111 4.41 4.41 4.46
CA THR A 111 5.31 3.91 3.41
C THR A 111 5.98 5.08 2.71
N ALA A 112 5.20 6.10 2.34
CA ALA A 112 5.72 7.34 1.78
C ALA A 112 6.67 8.06 2.75
N SER A 113 6.31 8.16 4.03
CA SER A 113 7.17 8.74 5.07
C SER A 113 8.51 8.01 5.22
N GLY A 114 8.53 6.68 5.16
CA GLY A 114 9.77 5.91 5.23
C GLY A 114 10.64 6.03 3.99
N LEU A 115 10.05 6.10 2.79
CA LEU A 115 10.80 6.36 1.56
C LEU A 115 11.39 7.78 1.52
N LEU A 116 10.66 8.78 2.03
CA LEU A 116 11.19 10.14 2.23
C LEU A 116 12.35 10.14 3.23
N ALA A 117 12.22 9.45 4.37
CA ALA A 117 13.30 9.32 5.35
C ALA A 117 14.53 8.62 4.75
N ARG A 118 14.32 7.62 3.89
CA ARG A 118 15.39 6.99 3.12
C ARG A 118 16.12 7.99 2.23
N LEU A 119 15.41 8.88 1.55
CA LEU A 119 16.03 9.91 0.70
C LEU A 119 16.83 10.96 1.48
N GLU A 120 16.58 11.09 2.78
CA GLU A 120 17.38 11.92 3.70
C GLU A 120 18.60 11.18 4.28
N LEU A 121 18.60 9.84 4.25
CA LEU A 121 19.77 9.03 4.60
C LEU A 121 20.69 8.97 3.36
N ASP A 122 21.90 9.49 3.49
CA ASP A 122 22.86 9.54 2.38
C ASP A 122 23.15 8.14 1.79
N ALA A 123 23.50 8.06 0.50
CA ALA A 123 23.82 6.77 -0.13
C ALA A 123 25.06 6.07 0.47
N GLU A 124 25.95 6.83 1.10
CA GLU A 124 27.13 6.34 1.82
C GLU A 124 26.87 6.10 3.32
N ASP A 125 25.61 6.21 3.74
CA ASP A 125 25.20 6.05 5.13
C ASP A 125 25.44 4.62 5.63
N ALA A 126 25.74 4.47 6.92
CA ALA A 126 25.90 3.17 7.55
C ALA A 126 24.63 2.29 7.46
N ALA A 127 23.45 2.90 7.29
CA ALA A 127 22.18 2.22 7.06
C ALA A 127 21.98 1.73 5.60
N ALA A 128 22.86 2.07 4.65
CA ALA A 128 22.73 1.66 3.25
C ALA A 128 22.52 0.15 3.05
N PRO A 129 23.24 -0.76 3.76
CA PRO A 129 22.97 -2.20 3.66
C PRO A 129 21.54 -2.60 4.09
N ALA A 130 20.94 -1.86 5.02
CA ALA A 130 19.58 -2.10 5.46
C ALA A 130 18.56 -1.65 4.40
N LEU A 131 18.84 -0.53 3.73
CA LEU A 131 18.03 -0.01 2.63
C LEU A 131 18.06 -0.93 1.41
N VAL A 132 19.23 -1.48 1.08
CA VAL A 132 19.37 -2.50 0.02
C VAL A 132 18.58 -3.76 0.36
N ALA A 133 18.71 -4.27 1.60
CA ALA A 133 17.93 -5.43 2.04
C ALA A 133 16.41 -5.17 1.96
N TRP A 134 15.96 -3.93 2.22
CA TRP A 134 14.56 -3.56 2.06
C TRP A 134 14.11 -3.59 0.59
N ASP A 135 14.92 -3.09 -0.35
CA ASP A 135 14.59 -3.14 -1.78
C ASP A 135 14.53 -4.57 -2.32
N ASP A 136 15.40 -5.45 -1.82
CA ASP A 136 15.42 -6.87 -2.16
C ASP A 136 14.25 -7.65 -1.54
N GLY A 137 13.44 -7.01 -0.69
CA GLY A 137 12.33 -7.62 0.03
C GLY A 137 12.75 -8.49 1.22
N ASP A 138 14.03 -8.46 1.61
CA ASP A 138 14.52 -9.12 2.83
C ASP A 138 14.24 -8.23 4.06
N HIS A 139 12.95 -8.12 4.39
CA HIS A 139 12.49 -7.30 5.52
C HIS A 139 13.10 -7.73 6.85
N GLY A 140 13.43 -9.02 7.02
CA GLY A 140 14.07 -9.52 8.24
C GLY A 140 15.45 -8.92 8.40
N ARG A 141 16.28 -9.04 7.36
CA ARG A 141 17.63 -8.49 7.36
C ARG A 141 17.62 -6.96 7.47
N ALA A 142 16.72 -6.29 6.75
CA ALA A 142 16.58 -4.84 6.81
C ALA A 142 16.27 -4.37 8.25
N LEU A 143 15.30 -5.00 8.91
CA LEU A 143 14.89 -4.63 10.26
C LEU A 143 15.97 -4.91 11.31
N GLU A 144 16.73 -5.99 11.18
CA GLU A 144 17.89 -6.26 12.04
C GLU A 144 18.93 -5.16 11.93
N LEU A 145 19.35 -4.83 10.70
CA LEU A 145 20.36 -3.80 10.44
C LEU A 145 19.91 -2.42 10.93
N LEU A 146 18.66 -2.03 10.67
CA LEU A 146 18.11 -0.76 11.17
C LEU A 146 18.10 -0.72 12.71
N GLN A 147 17.85 -1.84 13.37
CA GLN A 147 17.84 -1.89 14.83
C GLN A 147 19.24 -1.69 15.41
N ASP A 148 20.25 -2.28 14.79
CA ASP A 148 21.66 -2.14 15.18
C ASP A 148 22.14 -0.69 14.96
N GLU A 149 21.72 -0.06 13.85
CA GLU A 149 21.98 1.35 13.58
C GLU A 149 21.32 2.26 14.63
N ILE A 150 20.06 2.01 15.01
CA ILE A 150 19.38 2.79 16.06
C ILE A 150 20.08 2.64 17.41
N ALA A 151 20.56 1.44 17.75
CA ALA A 151 21.21 1.17 19.03
C ALA A 151 22.57 1.89 19.17
N THR A 152 23.20 2.24 18.05
CA THR A 152 24.50 2.94 18.01
C THR A 152 24.37 4.43 17.64
N ALA A 153 23.23 4.84 17.09
CA ALA A 153 22.95 6.22 16.74
C ALA A 153 22.84 7.10 18.00
N GLY A 154 23.67 8.15 18.07
CA GLY A 154 23.60 9.17 19.12
C GLY A 154 22.78 10.41 18.75
N ASP A 155 22.41 10.55 17.48
CA ASP A 155 21.69 11.73 16.97
C ASP A 155 20.17 11.49 16.91
N PRO A 156 19.35 12.29 17.62
CA PRO A 156 17.89 12.15 17.59
C PRO A 156 17.27 12.30 16.20
N GLY A 157 17.84 13.14 15.33
CA GLY A 157 17.36 13.31 13.96
C GLY A 157 17.51 12.03 13.15
N ARG A 158 18.71 11.43 13.18
CA ARG A 158 19.01 10.14 12.58
C ARG A 158 18.11 9.02 13.12
N ILE A 159 17.91 8.94 14.44
CA ILE A 159 17.03 7.94 15.05
C ILE A 159 15.61 8.05 14.48
N ASP A 160 15.10 9.27 14.31
CA ASP A 160 13.77 9.48 13.75
C ASP A 160 13.67 9.04 12.28
N LEU A 161 14.71 9.30 11.47
CA LEU A 161 14.78 8.80 10.09
C LEU A 161 14.74 7.27 10.04
N LEU A 162 15.61 6.61 10.80
CA LEU A 162 15.66 5.14 10.88
C LEU A 162 14.33 4.55 11.37
N ARG A 163 13.70 5.19 12.37
CA ARG A 163 12.38 4.83 12.87
C ARG A 163 11.33 4.91 11.77
N ARG A 164 11.30 5.97 10.96
CA ARG A 164 10.35 6.13 9.85
C ARG A 164 10.53 5.02 8.80
N VAL A 165 11.76 4.65 8.45
CA VAL A 165 12.05 3.50 7.56
C VAL A 165 11.51 2.20 8.14
N MET A 166 11.76 1.90 9.42
CA MET A 166 11.22 0.71 10.07
C MET A 166 9.69 0.67 10.07
N VAL A 167 9.03 1.81 10.29
CA VAL A 167 7.56 1.91 10.27
C VAL A 167 6.98 1.65 8.88
N ALA A 168 7.67 2.08 7.81
CA ALA A 168 7.29 1.71 6.44
C ALA A 168 7.36 0.20 6.21
N ILE A 169 8.48 -0.45 6.60
CA ILE A 169 8.63 -1.92 6.51
C ILE A 169 7.52 -2.64 7.30
N PHE A 170 7.18 -2.13 8.48
CA PHE A 170 6.09 -2.70 9.28
C PHE A 170 4.71 -2.55 8.65
N THR A 171 4.51 -1.50 7.85
CA THR A 171 3.28 -1.26 7.09
C THR A 171 3.16 -2.27 5.95
N GLU A 172 4.25 -2.50 5.20
CA GLU A 172 4.33 -3.50 4.12
C GLU A 172 4.10 -4.93 4.61
N LEU A 173 4.73 -5.31 5.73
CA LEU A 173 4.54 -6.61 6.36
C LEU A 173 3.09 -6.83 6.88
N GLY A 174 2.34 -5.75 7.07
CA GLY A 174 0.98 -5.77 7.55
C GLY A 174 0.83 -6.06 9.07
N PRO A 175 -0.41 -5.91 9.60
CA PRO A 175 -0.67 -5.97 11.04
C PRO A 175 -0.52 -7.39 11.64
N GLY A 176 -0.60 -8.44 10.82
CA GLY A 176 -0.51 -9.84 11.27
C GLY A 176 0.92 -10.36 11.43
N SER A 177 1.93 -9.64 10.93
CA SER A 177 3.31 -10.13 10.87
C SER A 177 3.94 -10.35 12.25
N GLU A 178 4.47 -11.55 12.48
CA GLU A 178 5.26 -11.89 13.66
C GLU A 178 6.56 -11.09 13.73
N LEU A 179 7.26 -11.00 12.58
CA LEU A 179 8.47 -10.21 12.42
C LEU A 179 8.24 -8.74 12.79
N ALA A 180 7.18 -8.12 12.25
CA ALA A 180 6.85 -6.73 12.56
C ALA A 180 6.51 -6.55 14.05
N ARG A 181 5.79 -7.50 14.68
CA ARG A 181 5.48 -7.44 16.12
C ARG A 181 6.73 -7.52 16.99
N GLU A 182 7.70 -8.33 16.63
CA GLU A 182 8.96 -8.46 17.36
C GLU A 182 9.79 -7.17 17.31
N HIS A 183 10.07 -6.68 16.10
CA HIS A 183 10.90 -5.50 15.90
C HIS A 183 10.23 -4.20 16.40
N ARG A 184 8.90 -4.06 16.33
CA ARG A 184 8.19 -2.93 16.96
C ARG A 184 8.46 -2.85 18.46
N ARG A 185 8.44 -3.97 19.18
CA ARG A 185 8.72 -3.99 20.63
C ARG A 185 10.14 -3.54 20.94
N ARG A 186 11.12 -4.05 20.18
CA ARG A 186 12.54 -3.67 20.32
C ARG A 186 12.74 -2.18 20.04
N LEU A 187 12.10 -1.66 18.99
CA LEU A 187 12.16 -0.24 18.62
C LEU A 187 11.62 0.65 19.74
N SER A 188 10.44 0.34 20.29
CA SER A 188 9.86 1.12 21.39
C SER A 188 10.77 1.20 22.61
N LEU A 189 11.49 0.12 22.94
CA LEU A 189 12.44 0.10 24.06
C LEU A 189 13.71 0.91 23.79
N ALA A 190 14.13 1.03 22.53
CA ALA A 190 15.34 1.74 22.14
C ALA A 190 15.18 3.27 22.07
N ILE A 191 13.95 3.76 21.88
CA ILE A 191 13.63 5.19 21.68
C ILE A 191 12.94 5.85 22.89
N THR A 192 12.81 5.12 24.00
CA THR A 192 12.28 5.66 25.28
C THR A 192 13.41 6.33 26.06
#